data_AF-A0A1I3TMM3-F1
#
_entry.id   AF-A0A1I3TMM3-F1
#
_cell.length_a   1.000
_cell.length_b   1.000
_cell.length_c   1.000
_cell.angle_alpha   90.00
_cell.angle_beta   90.00
_cell.angle_gamma   90.00
#
_symmetry.space_group_name_H-M   'P 1'
#
loop_
_entity.id
_entity.type
_entity.pdbx_description
1 polymer ?
#
loop_
_entity_poly.entity_id
_entity_poly.type
_entity_poly.pdbx_seq_one_letter_code
_entity_poly.pdbx_strand_id
1 'polypeptide(L)'
;MRSRYLSIGWFTLFIYLLAIHFLASAILFYHSRDDGGFFMLWSFIHHSPYTKFWLILLGSLILYPILSLYYLFKRSTMISLKKLVGFWAIACSTFLYGIFYFFQIILHVKQPNERQSVVLQEFLRSGSELVYHTFYWIMIILFVFGVISFIISSFFDRKNQRKE
;
A
#
# COMPACT_ATOMS: atom_id res chain seq x y z
N MET A 1 -12.25 -18.27 -8.18
CA MET A 1 -10.88 -18.46 -7.67
C MET A 1 -10.91 -19.32 -6.40
N ARG A 2 -9.99 -20.28 -6.23
CA ARG A 2 -9.92 -21.10 -5.00
C ARG A 2 -9.18 -20.35 -3.88
N SER A 3 -9.53 -20.61 -2.62
CA SER A 3 -8.97 -19.92 -1.44
C SER A 3 -7.44 -19.93 -1.35
N ARG A 4 -6.78 -21.02 -1.76
CA ARG A 4 -5.32 -21.09 -1.78
C ARG A 4 -4.65 -20.07 -2.71
N TYR A 5 -5.27 -19.75 -3.85
CA TYR A 5 -4.74 -18.70 -4.73
C TYR A 5 -4.86 -17.30 -4.11
N LEU A 6 -5.85 -17.10 -3.24
CA LEU A 6 -5.99 -15.84 -2.51
C LEU A 6 -4.90 -15.68 -1.46
N SER A 7 -4.47 -16.78 -0.83
CA SER A 7 -3.30 -16.78 0.06
C SER A 7 -2.05 -16.29 -0.68
N ILE A 8 -1.78 -16.83 -1.87
CA ILE A 8 -0.67 -16.37 -2.72
C ILE A 8 -0.82 -14.88 -3.03
N GLY A 9 -2.03 -14.43 -3.41
CA GLY A 9 -2.29 -13.02 -3.67
C GLY A 9 -1.95 -12.11 -2.49
N TRP A 10 -2.37 -12.47 -1.27
CA TRP A 10 -2.04 -11.73 -0.06
C TRP A 10 -0.54 -11.72 0.24
N PHE A 11 0.12 -12.85 0.05
CA PHE A 11 1.56 -12.95 0.23
C PHE A 11 2.33 -12.09 -0.78
N THR A 12 1.90 -12.07 -2.04
CA THR A 12 2.49 -11.21 -3.06
C THR A 12 2.31 -9.73 -2.72
N LEU A 13 1.15 -9.31 -2.23
CA LEU A 13 0.93 -7.93 -1.78
C LEU A 13 1.83 -7.56 -0.59
N PHE A 14 2.08 -8.51 0.32
CA PHE A 14 3.02 -8.32 1.43
C PHE A 14 4.46 -8.12 0.93
N ILE A 15 4.94 -8.99 0.03
CA ILE A 15 6.27 -8.87 -0.56
C ILE A 15 6.40 -7.56 -1.34
N TYR A 16 5.38 -7.19 -2.12
CA TYR A 16 5.35 -5.95 -2.88
C TYR A 16 5.49 -4.73 -1.98
N LEU A 17 4.74 -4.67 -0.87
CA LEU A 17 4.88 -3.61 0.13
C LEU A 17 6.28 -3.57 0.71
N LEU A 18 6.84 -4.70 1.15
CA LEU A 18 8.20 -4.73 1.69
C LEU A 18 9.22 -4.23 0.66
N ALA A 19 9.13 -4.70 -0.58
CA ALA A 19 10.05 -4.33 -1.66
C ALA A 19 10.04 -2.82 -1.91
N ILE A 20 8.87 -2.19 -1.97
CA ILE A 20 8.75 -0.73 -2.14
C ILE A 20 9.41 0.02 -0.98
N HIS A 21 9.23 -0.43 0.26
CA HIS A 21 9.81 0.24 1.43
C HIS A 21 11.32 0.06 1.52
N PHE A 22 11.82 -1.14 1.20
CA PHE A 22 13.26 -1.37 1.12
C PHE A 22 13.90 -0.56 0.00
N LEU A 23 13.29 -0.52 -1.19
CA LEU A 23 13.76 0.29 -2.31
C LEU A 23 13.78 1.78 -1.94
N ALA A 24 12.71 2.27 -1.31
CA ALA A 24 12.61 3.64 -0.82
C ALA A 24 13.71 3.99 0.18
N SER A 25 13.89 3.14 1.19
CA SER A 25 14.92 3.31 2.22
C SER A 25 16.31 3.30 1.59
N ALA A 26 16.55 2.44 0.60
CA ALA A 26 17.81 2.36 -0.12
C ALA A 26 18.09 3.62 -0.95
N ILE A 27 17.08 4.16 -1.65
CA ILE A 27 17.23 5.42 -2.41
C ILE A 27 17.56 6.59 -1.49
N LEU A 28 16.85 6.70 -0.36
CA LEU A 28 17.08 7.73 0.66
C LEU A 28 18.46 7.59 1.29
N PHE A 29 18.86 6.37 1.65
CA PHE A 29 20.18 6.09 2.23
C PHE A 29 21.33 6.37 1.25
N TYR A 30 21.14 6.06 -0.03
CA TYR A 30 22.13 6.33 -1.07
C TYR A 30 22.35 7.84 -1.26
N HIS A 31 21.27 8.63 -1.27
CA HIS A 31 21.37 10.08 -1.43
C HIS A 31 21.79 10.79 -0.15
N SER A 32 21.60 10.17 1.03
CA SER A 32 22.05 10.74 2.29
C SER A 32 23.51 10.52 2.63
N ARG A 33 24.26 9.77 1.81
CA ARG A 33 25.70 9.61 2.00
C ARG A 33 26.49 10.93 1.98
N ASP A 34 25.97 11.97 1.34
CA ASP A 34 26.65 13.28 1.26
C ASP A 34 26.28 14.25 2.41
N ASP A 35 25.13 14.06 3.08
CA ASP A 35 24.56 14.99 4.09
C ASP A 35 24.17 14.34 5.43
N GLY A 36 24.75 13.18 5.77
CA GLY A 36 24.51 12.55 7.08
C GLY A 36 23.31 11.60 7.14
N GLY A 37 23.23 10.67 6.19
CA GLY A 37 22.73 9.30 6.31
C GLY A 37 21.44 9.10 7.11
N PHE A 38 21.68 9.02 8.42
CA PHE A 38 20.71 8.78 9.48
C PHE A 38 19.73 9.95 9.66
N PHE A 39 20.16 11.20 9.54
CA PHE A 39 19.30 12.37 9.70
C PHE A 39 18.26 12.46 8.59
N MET A 40 18.61 12.13 7.35
CA MET A 40 17.67 12.14 6.23
C MET A 40 16.66 10.98 6.33
N LEU A 41 17.10 9.79 6.75
CA LEU A 41 16.21 8.65 7.01
C LEU A 41 15.26 8.95 8.20
N TRP A 42 15.80 9.52 9.28
CA TRP A 42 15.05 9.94 10.46
C TRP A 42 14.04 11.03 10.12
N SER A 43 14.48 12.05 9.39
CA SER A 43 13.65 13.15 8.90
C SER A 43 12.57 12.63 7.98
N PHE A 44 12.87 11.73 7.05
CA PHE A 44 11.84 11.12 6.21
C PHE A 44 10.85 10.27 7.02
N ILE A 45 11.28 9.49 8.00
CA ILE A 45 10.34 8.72 8.84
C ILE A 45 9.42 9.63 9.67
N HIS A 46 9.97 10.73 10.22
CA HIS A 46 9.26 11.62 11.17
C HIS A 46 8.58 12.84 10.53
N HIS A 47 9.04 13.27 9.35
CA HIS A 47 8.53 14.41 8.58
C HIS A 47 7.91 13.98 7.24
N SER A 48 7.95 12.68 6.87
CA SER A 48 7.06 12.13 5.83
C SER A 48 5.63 12.55 6.19
N PRO A 49 4.92 13.27 5.31
CA PRO A 49 3.87 14.20 5.70
C PRO A 49 2.60 13.58 6.31
N TYR A 50 2.53 12.29 6.56
CA TYR A 50 1.36 11.69 7.21
C TYR A 50 1.76 10.50 8.10
N THR A 51 1.82 10.72 9.43
CA THR A 51 1.84 9.66 10.46
C THR A 51 0.74 8.62 10.23
N LYS A 52 -0.37 9.02 9.59
CA LYS A 52 -1.48 8.15 9.18
C LYS A 52 -1.10 7.13 8.09
N PHE A 53 -0.10 7.43 7.24
CA PHE A 53 0.41 6.52 6.20
C PHE A 53 1.18 5.34 6.81
N TRP A 54 1.97 5.61 7.84
CA TRP A 54 2.69 4.58 8.60
C TRP A 54 1.74 3.63 9.31
N LEU A 55 0.59 4.12 9.80
CA LEU A 55 -0.44 3.28 10.40
C LEU A 55 -1.11 2.33 9.39
N ILE A 56 -1.46 2.84 8.18
CA ILE A 56 -2.03 2.00 7.11
C ILE A 56 -1.00 0.97 6.65
N LEU A 57 0.26 1.36 6.53
CA LEU A 57 1.36 0.47 6.21
C LEU A 57 1.53 -0.63 7.26
N LEU A 58 1.67 -0.25 8.53
CA LEU A 58 1.88 -1.18 9.63
C LEU A 58 0.71 -2.15 9.74
N GLY A 59 -0.52 -1.63 9.61
CA GLY A 59 -1.74 -2.43 9.53
C GLY A 59 -1.70 -3.42 8.38
N SER A 60 -1.24 -3.00 7.19
CA SER A 60 -1.16 -3.86 6.00
C SER A 60 -0.05 -4.92 6.11
N LEU A 61 1.12 -4.55 6.66
CA LEU A 61 2.24 -5.46 6.91
C LEU A 61 1.88 -6.56 7.93
N ILE A 62 0.97 -6.28 8.85
CA ILE A 62 0.45 -7.30 9.79
C ILE A 62 -0.70 -8.08 9.15
N LEU A 63 -1.64 -7.40 8.49
CA LEU A 63 -2.87 -8.00 7.97
C LEU A 63 -2.59 -9.00 6.83
N TYR A 64 -1.74 -8.65 5.87
CA TYR A 64 -1.51 -9.48 4.68
C TYR A 64 -0.88 -10.85 4.99
N PRO A 65 0.18 -10.98 5.81
CA PRO A 65 0.71 -12.29 6.17
C PRO A 65 -0.28 -13.11 6.99
N ILE A 66 -1.05 -12.49 7.90
CA ILE A 66 -2.11 -13.20 8.65
C ILE A 66 -3.18 -13.74 7.69
N LEU A 67 -3.67 -12.93 6.76
CA LEU A 67 -4.65 -13.36 5.76
C LEU A 67 -4.07 -14.44 4.84
N SER A 68 -2.81 -14.29 4.42
CA SER A 68 -2.12 -15.29 3.62
C SER A 68 -2.07 -16.64 4.33
N LEU A 69 -1.57 -16.69 5.57
CA LEU A 69 -1.49 -17.92 6.36
C LEU A 69 -2.88 -18.51 6.62
N TYR A 70 -3.86 -17.66 6.96
CA TYR A 70 -5.25 -18.08 7.16
C TYR A 70 -5.80 -18.81 5.92
N TYR A 71 -5.65 -18.22 4.73
CA TYR A 71 -6.16 -18.82 3.49
C TYR A 71 -5.31 -19.99 2.98
N LEU A 72 -4.04 -20.09 3.40
CA LEU A 72 -3.15 -21.20 3.06
C LEU A 72 -3.59 -22.50 3.76
N PHE A 73 -3.82 -22.40 5.08
CA PHE A 73 -4.20 -23.54 5.92
C PHE A 73 -5.70 -23.86 5.86
N LYS A 74 -6.54 -22.93 5.41
CA LYS A 74 -7.97 -23.19 5.21
C LYS A 74 -8.19 -24.19 4.08
N ARG A 75 -9.14 -25.12 4.29
CA ARG A 75 -9.58 -26.06 3.25
C ARG A 75 -9.90 -25.30 1.96
N SER A 76 -9.35 -25.79 0.85
CA SER A 76 -9.47 -25.11 -0.44
C SER A 76 -10.93 -25.12 -0.91
N THR A 77 -11.60 -23.97 -0.85
CA THR A 77 -12.98 -23.80 -1.33
C THR A 77 -13.06 -22.69 -2.37
N MET A 78 -14.17 -22.65 -3.10
CA MET A 78 -14.47 -21.52 -3.99
C MET A 78 -14.74 -20.28 -3.15
N ILE A 79 -14.08 -19.18 -3.52
CA ILE A 79 -14.23 -17.90 -2.84
C ILE A 79 -15.44 -17.17 -3.41
N SER A 80 -16.24 -16.56 -2.53
CA SER A 80 -17.35 -15.71 -2.92
C SER A 80 -16.88 -14.51 -3.75
N LEU A 81 -17.71 -14.06 -4.70
CA LEU A 81 -17.41 -12.89 -5.52
C LEU A 81 -17.09 -11.64 -4.67
N LYS A 82 -17.80 -11.48 -3.53
CA LYS A 82 -17.60 -10.35 -2.60
C LYS A 82 -16.19 -10.30 -2.01
N LYS A 83 -15.62 -11.44 -1.61
CA LYS A 83 -14.23 -11.51 -1.12
C LYS A 83 -13.23 -11.24 -2.23
N LEU A 84 -13.54 -11.72 -3.43
CA LEU A 84 -12.68 -11.48 -4.58
C LEU A 84 -12.63 -9.96 -4.86
N VAL A 85 -13.78 -9.30 -4.99
CA VAL A 85 -13.87 -7.84 -5.18
C VAL A 85 -13.15 -7.09 -4.07
N GLY A 86 -13.33 -7.49 -2.81
CA GLY A 86 -12.61 -6.90 -1.68
C GLY A 86 -11.08 -7.03 -1.80
N PHE A 87 -10.59 -8.17 -2.31
CA PHE A 87 -9.17 -8.39 -2.56
C PHE A 87 -8.65 -7.49 -3.67
N TRP A 88 -9.37 -7.40 -4.80
CA TRP A 88 -8.98 -6.51 -5.90
C TRP A 88 -8.95 -5.05 -5.45
N ALA A 89 -9.94 -4.61 -4.66
CA ALA A 89 -9.96 -3.24 -4.12
C ALA A 89 -8.75 -2.96 -3.22
N ILE A 90 -8.40 -3.89 -2.31
CA ILE A 90 -7.21 -3.75 -1.47
C ILE A 90 -5.95 -3.78 -2.33
N ALA A 91 -5.81 -4.72 -3.26
CA ALA A 91 -4.66 -4.81 -4.15
C ALA A 91 -4.44 -3.53 -4.97
N CYS A 92 -5.51 -2.96 -5.53
CA CYS A 92 -5.47 -1.67 -6.24
C CYS A 92 -5.04 -0.55 -5.29
N SER A 93 -5.58 -0.50 -4.07
CA SER A 93 -5.16 0.47 -3.07
C SER A 93 -3.67 0.34 -2.73
N THR A 94 -3.16 -0.87 -2.49
CA THR A 94 -1.74 -1.14 -2.23
C THR A 94 -0.85 -0.74 -3.40
N PHE A 95 -1.31 -0.97 -4.63
CA PHE A 95 -0.59 -0.57 -5.82
C PHE A 95 -0.49 0.96 -5.95
N LEU A 96 -1.62 1.66 -5.80
CA LEU A 96 -1.68 3.13 -5.80
C LEU A 96 -0.82 3.71 -4.67
N TYR A 97 -0.83 3.09 -3.49
CA TYR A 97 0.05 3.43 -2.38
C TYR A 97 1.52 3.42 -2.82
N GLY A 98 1.96 2.36 -3.49
CA GLY A 98 3.34 2.22 -3.96
C GLY A 98 3.75 3.33 -4.93
N ILE A 99 2.87 3.65 -5.89
CA ILE A 99 3.07 4.75 -6.85
C ILE A 99 3.19 6.09 -6.12
N PHE A 100 2.25 6.37 -5.20
CA PHE A 100 2.23 7.62 -4.44
C PHE A 100 3.50 7.79 -3.60
N TYR A 101 3.90 6.73 -2.91
CA TYR A 101 5.09 6.73 -2.08
C TYR A 101 6.36 6.91 -2.91
N PHE A 102 6.44 6.30 -4.08
CA PHE A 102 7.54 6.48 -5.03
C PHE A 102 7.66 7.94 -5.50
N PHE A 103 6.54 8.60 -5.84
CA PHE A 103 6.55 10.02 -6.19
C PHE A 103 7.04 10.91 -5.03
N GLN A 104 6.62 10.61 -3.80
CA GLN A 104 7.09 11.32 -2.61
C GLN A 104 8.61 11.21 -2.39
N ILE A 105 9.17 10.02 -2.60
CA ILE A 105 10.63 9.81 -2.48
C ILE A 105 11.38 10.60 -3.55
N ILE A 106 10.93 10.54 -4.81
CA ILE A 106 11.56 11.31 -5.90
C ILE A 106 11.54 12.81 -5.59
N LEU A 107 10.43 13.32 -5.06
CA LEU A 107 10.31 14.72 -4.65
C LEU A 107 11.28 15.06 -3.51
N HIS A 108 11.42 14.18 -2.52
CA HIS A 108 12.24 14.44 -1.32
C HIS A 108 13.74 14.32 -1.60
N VAL A 109 14.13 13.49 -2.57
CA VAL A 109 15.53 13.16 -2.89
C VAL A 109 16.22 14.24 -3.75
N LYS A 110 15.51 15.22 -4.33
CA LYS A 110 16.12 16.28 -5.15
C LYS A 110 15.76 17.69 -4.71
N GLN A 111 16.73 18.37 -4.08
CA GLN A 111 17.24 19.70 -4.48
C GLN A 111 18.73 19.78 -4.07
N PRO A 112 19.65 20.45 -4.80
CA PRO A 112 19.46 21.54 -5.76
C PRO A 112 20.40 21.47 -7.00
N ASN A 113 19.91 21.10 -8.18
CA ASN A 113 20.37 21.60 -9.49
C ASN A 113 19.95 20.65 -10.62
N GLU A 114 19.71 21.24 -11.79
CA GLU A 114 19.50 20.62 -13.10
C GLU A 114 18.08 20.13 -13.43
N ARG A 115 17.28 21.10 -13.93
CA ARG A 115 16.26 21.11 -15.01
C ARG A 115 15.30 19.91 -15.23
N GLN A 116 15.67 18.67 -14.95
CA GLN A 116 14.78 17.51 -15.01
C GLN A 116 13.83 17.41 -13.81
N SER A 117 14.23 17.92 -12.62
CA SER A 117 13.33 18.00 -11.46
C SER A 117 12.24 19.05 -11.64
N VAL A 118 12.49 20.05 -12.49
CA VAL A 118 11.59 21.20 -12.70
C VAL A 118 10.33 20.76 -13.42
N VAL A 119 10.40 19.91 -14.46
CA VAL A 119 9.18 19.43 -15.16
C VAL A 119 8.32 18.53 -14.27
N LEU A 120 8.91 17.67 -13.43
CA LEU A 120 8.16 16.84 -12.49
C LEU A 120 7.63 17.66 -11.31
N GLN A 121 8.40 18.64 -10.81
CA GLN A 121 7.95 19.58 -9.79
C GLN A 121 6.87 20.51 -10.32
N GLU A 122 6.99 21.06 -11.53
CA GLU A 122 5.93 21.81 -12.20
C GLU A 122 4.75 20.89 -12.50
N PHE A 123 4.92 19.64 -12.93
CA PHE A 123 3.79 18.71 -13.09
C PHE A 123 3.07 18.45 -11.76
N LEU A 124 3.80 18.35 -10.64
CA LEU A 124 3.23 18.18 -9.31
C LEU A 124 2.73 19.50 -8.67
N ARG A 125 3.23 20.66 -9.10
CA ARG A 125 2.94 22.00 -8.55
C ARG A 125 1.92 22.78 -9.39
N SER A 126 1.96 22.67 -10.71
CA SER A 126 1.03 23.23 -11.70
C SER A 126 -0.10 22.25 -12.06
N GLY A 127 0.16 20.94 -11.94
CA GLY A 127 -0.81 19.85 -12.11
C GLY A 127 -1.31 19.30 -10.77
N SER A 128 -1.97 20.17 -9.99
CA SER A 128 -3.01 19.85 -9.01
C SER A 128 -2.65 19.12 -7.72
N GLU A 129 -2.56 19.90 -6.63
CA GLU A 129 -2.97 19.43 -5.30
C GLU A 129 -4.26 18.61 -5.37
N LEU A 130 -5.18 18.99 -6.26
CA LEU A 130 -6.43 18.28 -6.50
C LEU A 130 -6.24 16.84 -7.01
N VAL A 131 -5.43 16.56 -8.05
CA VAL A 131 -5.19 15.17 -8.49
C VAL A 131 -4.43 14.40 -7.43
N TYR A 132 -3.45 15.02 -6.78
CA TYR A 132 -2.70 14.39 -5.68
C TYR A 132 -3.63 14.00 -4.51
N HIS A 133 -4.51 14.89 -4.08
CA HIS A 133 -5.51 14.63 -3.05
C HIS A 133 -6.59 13.64 -3.51
N THR A 134 -7.06 13.73 -4.75
CA THR A 134 -8.02 12.79 -5.32
C THR A 134 -7.43 11.38 -5.36
N PHE A 135 -6.18 11.24 -5.78
CA PHE A 135 -5.48 9.95 -5.81
C PHE A 135 -5.34 9.36 -4.41
N TYR A 136 -4.96 10.19 -3.43
CA TYR A 136 -4.91 9.82 -2.01
C TYR A 136 -6.28 9.35 -1.48
N TRP A 137 -7.35 10.07 -1.79
CA TRP A 137 -8.70 9.70 -1.35
C TRP A 137 -9.20 8.42 -2.02
N ILE A 138 -8.95 8.24 -3.32
CA ILE A 138 -9.29 7.00 -4.04
C ILE A 138 -8.59 5.80 -3.40
N MET A 139 -7.30 5.92 -3.08
CA MET A 139 -6.55 4.87 -2.40
C MET A 139 -7.19 4.49 -1.06
N ILE A 140 -7.56 5.47 -0.21
CA ILE A 140 -8.21 5.23 1.08
C ILE A 140 -9.58 4.59 0.90
N ILE A 141 -10.40 5.12 -0.01
CA ILE A 141 -11.75 4.62 -0.28
C ILE A 141 -11.68 3.15 -0.72
N LEU A 142 -10.77 2.81 -1.63
CA LEU A 142 -10.56 1.43 -2.08
C LEU A 142 -10.13 0.51 -0.94
N PHE A 143 -9.22 0.98 -0.08
CA PHE A 143 -8.78 0.21 1.08
C PHE A 143 -9.94 -0.08 2.03
N VAL A 144 -10.66 0.96 2.45
CA VAL A 144 -11.79 0.87 3.39
C VAL A 144 -12.91 0.00 2.79
N PHE A 145 -13.27 0.23 1.52
CA PHE A 145 -14.26 -0.56 0.81
C PHE A 145 -13.89 -2.04 0.75
N GLY A 146 -12.62 -2.35 0.47
CA GLY A 146 -12.14 -3.72 0.43
C GLY A 146 -12.15 -4.39 1.81
N VAL A 147 -11.75 -3.68 2.86
CA VAL A 147 -11.81 -4.17 4.25
C VAL A 147 -13.26 -4.45 4.66
N ILE A 148 -14.18 -3.52 4.41
CA ILE A 148 -15.61 -3.69 4.69
C ILE A 148 -16.16 -4.91 3.93
N SER A 149 -15.81 -5.06 2.65
CA SER A 149 -16.22 -6.22 1.84
C SER A 149 -15.75 -7.55 2.43
N PHE A 150 -14.53 -7.59 2.97
CA PHE A 150 -13.99 -8.76 3.66
C PHE A 150 -14.71 -9.07 4.97
N ILE A 151 -14.98 -8.05 5.78
CA ILE A 151 -15.69 -8.18 7.05
C ILE A 151 -17.10 -8.72 6.80
N ILE A 152 -17.86 -8.07 5.90
CA ILE A 152 -19.21 -8.49 5.53
C ILE A 152 -19.20 -9.93 5.04
N SER A 153 -18.34 -10.28 4.07
CA SER A 153 -18.34 -11.65 3.56
C SER A 153 -17.95 -12.69 4.61
N SER A 154 -17.15 -12.33 5.62
CA SER A 154 -16.77 -13.25 6.68
C SER A 154 -17.94 -13.53 7.65
N PHE A 155 -18.81 -12.54 7.90
CA PHE A 155 -20.02 -12.74 8.70
C PHE A 155 -21.08 -13.58 7.96
N PHE A 156 -21.29 -13.33 6.67
CA PHE A 156 -22.27 -14.08 5.87
C PHE A 156 -21.87 -15.54 5.67
N ASP A 157 -20.58 -15.84 5.46
CA ASP A 157 -20.10 -17.22 5.32
C ASP A 157 -20.38 -18.05 6.59
N ARG A 158 -20.20 -17.46 7.79
CA ARG A 158 -20.51 -18.15 9.06
C ARG A 158 -22.00 -18.44 9.22
N LYS A 159 -22.88 -17.59 8.70
CA LYS A 159 -24.33 -17.78 8.79
C LYS A 159 -24.81 -18.92 7.91
N ASN A 160 -24.21 -19.10 6.73
CA ASN A 160 -24.55 -20.22 5.84
C ASN A 160 -24.03 -21.55 6.36
N GLN A 161 -22.84 -21.58 6.97
CA GLN A 161 -22.27 -22.79 7.56
C GLN A 161 -22.99 -23.30 8.83
N ARG A 162 -23.86 -22.50 9.46
CA ARG A 162 -24.68 -22.93 10.61
C ARG A 162 -26.02 -23.55 10.20
N LYS A 163 -26.35 -23.54 8.91
CA LYS A 163 -27.61 -24.07 8.37
C LYS A 163 -27.44 -25.41 7.67
N GLU A 164 -26.20 -25.85 7.48
CA GLU A 164 -25.80 -27.19 7.02
C GLU A 164 -25.35 -28.01 8.23
#